data_AF-K4L569-F1
#
_entry.id   AF-K4L569-F1
#
_cell.length_a   1.000
_cell.length_b   1.000
_cell.length_c   1.000
_cell.angle_alpha   90.00
_cell.angle_beta   90.00
_cell.angle_gamma   90.00
#
_symmetry.space_group_name_H-M   'P 1'
#
loop_
_entity.id
_entity.type
_entity.pdbx_description
1 polymer ?
#
loop_
_entity_poly.entity_id
_entity_poly.type
_entity_poly.pdbx_seq_one_letter_code
_entity_poly.pdbx_strand_id
1 'polypeptide(L)'
;MPEKMQRDIWKLCEKNNLSYELVLAIFQVDGNNDAQPQDINIVIEELIDDRDYWTGQGYPDEMVFDLIILSRQRGIENSKILLNDSGSYENDDYVQKVAAYKYDLDQLQ
;
A
#
# COMPACT_ATOMS: atom_id res chain seq x y z
N MET A 1 -2.53 14.45 -9.68
CA MET A 1 -2.03 13.35 -10.51
C MET A 1 -2.60 13.39 -11.94
N PRO A 2 -1.77 13.48 -13.00
CA PRO A 2 -2.21 13.51 -14.40
C PRO A 2 -2.86 12.19 -14.90
N GLU A 3 -3.77 12.24 -15.87
CA GLU A 3 -4.46 11.03 -16.40
C GLU A 3 -3.51 9.95 -16.95
N LYS A 4 -2.43 10.36 -17.63
CA LYS A 4 -1.46 9.40 -18.18
C LYS A 4 -0.83 8.56 -17.06
N MET A 5 -0.49 9.22 -15.95
CA MET A 5 0.09 8.59 -14.78
C MET A 5 -0.89 7.62 -14.12
N GLN A 6 -2.16 8.02 -13.96
CA GLN A 6 -3.21 7.14 -13.47
C GLN A 6 -3.39 5.90 -14.34
N ARG A 7 -3.37 6.05 -15.67
CA ARG A 7 -3.41 4.91 -16.62
C ARG A 7 -2.21 3.98 -16.48
N ASP A 8 -1.02 4.52 -16.25
CA ASP A 8 0.20 3.73 -16.07
C ASP A 8 0.16 2.95 -14.74
N ILE A 9 -0.27 3.59 -13.64
CA ILE A 9 -0.51 2.93 -12.35
C ILE A 9 -1.53 1.81 -12.50
N TRP A 10 -2.68 2.07 -13.12
CA TRP A 10 -3.74 1.09 -13.32
C TRP A 10 -3.26 -0.17 -14.03
N LYS A 11 -2.49 -0.02 -15.13
CA LYS A 11 -1.93 -1.17 -15.86
C LYS A 11 -0.94 -1.99 -15.02
N LEU A 12 -0.12 -1.32 -14.22
CA LEU A 12 0.84 -2.00 -13.34
C LEU A 12 0.12 -2.74 -12.22
N CYS A 13 -0.93 -2.14 -11.66
CA CYS A 13 -1.78 -2.76 -10.66
C CYS A 13 -2.48 -4.01 -11.21
N GLU A 14 -3.13 -3.92 -12.39
CA GLU A 14 -3.75 -5.07 -13.05
C GLU A 14 -2.74 -6.19 -13.33
N LYS A 15 -1.58 -5.84 -13.89
CA LYS A 15 -0.54 -6.83 -14.23
C LYS A 15 -0.06 -7.62 -13.01
N ASN A 16 0.00 -6.96 -11.85
CA ASN A 16 0.57 -7.53 -10.65
C ASN A 16 -0.47 -7.96 -9.62
N ASN A 17 -1.78 -7.89 -9.91
CA ASN A 17 -2.85 -8.17 -8.95
C ASN A 17 -2.71 -7.35 -7.65
N LEU A 18 -2.44 -6.05 -7.79
CA LEU A 18 -2.40 -5.08 -6.70
C LEU A 18 -3.61 -4.16 -6.82
N SER A 19 -4.20 -3.72 -5.71
CA SER A 19 -5.33 -2.78 -5.75
C SER A 19 -4.87 -1.42 -6.26
N TYR A 20 -5.55 -0.92 -7.29
CA TYR A 20 -5.30 0.40 -7.84
C TYR A 20 -5.60 1.51 -6.81
N GLU A 21 -6.67 1.32 -6.04
CA GLU A 21 -7.16 2.24 -5.02
C GLU A 21 -6.20 2.32 -3.84
N LEU A 22 -5.58 1.19 -3.45
CA LEU A 22 -4.51 1.17 -2.45
C LEU A 22 -3.35 2.07 -2.86
N VAL A 23 -2.87 1.91 -4.10
CA VAL A 23 -1.73 2.67 -4.61
C VAL A 23 -2.07 4.17 -4.64
N LEU A 24 -3.26 4.53 -5.12
CA LEU A 24 -3.72 5.92 -5.08
C LEU A 24 -3.84 6.48 -3.66
N ALA A 25 -4.35 5.70 -2.72
CA ALA A 25 -4.47 6.10 -1.31
C ALA A 25 -3.09 6.38 -0.69
N ILE A 26 -2.09 5.53 -0.96
CA ILE A 26 -0.70 5.75 -0.53
C ILE A 26 -0.15 7.05 -1.13
N PHE A 27 -0.28 7.27 -2.45
CA PHE A 27 0.21 8.51 -3.06
C PHE A 27 -0.45 9.77 -2.50
N GLN A 28 -1.75 9.69 -2.21
CA GLN A 28 -2.50 10.78 -1.61
C GLN A 28 -2.05 11.08 -0.18
N VAL A 29 -1.86 10.06 0.66
CA VAL A 29 -1.42 10.21 2.06
C VAL A 29 0.04 10.66 2.13
N ASP A 30 0.91 10.15 1.25
CA ASP A 30 2.31 10.55 1.15
C ASP A 30 2.48 11.99 0.60
N GLY A 31 1.41 12.60 0.07
CA GLY A 31 1.47 13.92 -0.59
C GLY A 31 2.18 13.90 -1.94
N ASN A 32 2.38 12.72 -2.53
CA ASN A 32 3.17 12.46 -3.73
C ASN A 32 2.34 12.56 -5.01
N ASN A 33 1.43 13.54 -5.09
CA ASN A 33 0.51 13.73 -6.21
C ASN A 33 1.17 14.15 -7.54
N ASP A 34 2.45 14.54 -7.46
CA ASP A 34 3.32 14.98 -8.56
C ASP A 34 4.59 14.09 -8.70
N ALA A 35 4.56 12.87 -8.16
CA ALA A 35 5.65 11.90 -8.27
C ALA A 35 6.08 11.70 -9.73
N GLN A 36 7.36 11.41 -10.00
CA GLN A 36 7.78 11.09 -11.36
C GLN A 36 7.37 9.64 -11.71
N PRO A 37 7.18 9.29 -13.00
CA PRO A 37 6.80 7.93 -13.39
C PRO A 37 7.75 6.83 -12.89
N GLN A 38 9.05 7.14 -12.77
CA GLN A 38 10.04 6.22 -12.22
C GLN A 38 9.82 5.94 -10.73
N ASP A 39 9.41 6.95 -9.96
CA ASP A 39 9.14 6.83 -8.52
C ASP A 39 7.91 5.94 -8.30
N ILE A 40 6.94 6.00 -9.22
CA ILE A 40 5.74 5.18 -9.18
C ILE A 40 6.05 3.69 -9.36
N ASN A 41 6.90 3.37 -10.34
CA ASN A 41 7.29 1.97 -10.56
C ASN A 41 7.99 1.42 -9.33
N ILE A 42 8.91 2.18 -8.74
CA ILE A 42 9.62 1.78 -7.52
C ILE A 42 8.65 1.53 -6.37
N VAL A 43 7.71 2.46 -6.14
CA VAL A 43 6.69 2.27 -5.09
C VAL A 43 5.85 1.03 -5.35
N ILE A 44 5.40 0.79 -6.57
CA ILE A 44 4.60 -0.40 -6.89
C ILE A 44 5.42 -1.68 -6.70
N GLU A 45 6.68 -1.70 -7.12
CA GLU A 45 7.60 -2.83 -6.92
C GLU A 45 7.81 -3.11 -5.42
N GLU A 46 8.04 -2.08 -4.60
CA GLU A 46 8.16 -2.22 -3.14
C GLU A 46 6.88 -2.81 -2.52
N LEU A 47 5.69 -2.36 -2.94
CA LEU A 47 4.42 -2.87 -2.43
C LEU A 47 4.17 -4.34 -2.82
N ILE A 48 4.63 -4.74 -4.00
CA ILE A 48 4.58 -6.15 -4.46
C ILE A 48 5.51 -7.00 -3.61
N ASP A 49 6.75 -6.55 -3.39
CA ASP A 49 7.73 -7.26 -2.58
C ASP A 49 7.24 -7.43 -1.13
N ASP A 50 6.65 -6.38 -0.55
CA ASP A 50 6.03 -6.44 0.78
C ASP A 50 4.85 -7.41 0.82
N ARG A 51 3.95 -7.37 -0.18
CA ARG A 51 2.81 -8.30 -0.27
C ARG A 51 3.29 -9.75 -0.33
N ASP A 52 4.24 -10.03 -1.23
CA ASP A 52 4.74 -11.38 -1.48
C ASP A 52 5.46 -11.90 -0.24
N TYR A 53 6.19 -11.03 0.47
CA TYR A 53 6.77 -11.34 1.77
C TYR A 53 5.71 -11.77 2.79
N TRP A 54 4.70 -10.93 3.06
CA TRP A 54 3.70 -11.23 4.10
C TRP A 54 2.80 -12.41 3.74
N THR A 55 2.44 -12.55 2.47
CA THR A 55 1.74 -13.74 1.96
C THR A 55 2.59 -14.99 2.16
N GLY A 56 3.89 -14.91 1.87
CA GLY A 56 4.85 -16.01 2.08
C GLY A 56 5.04 -16.39 3.55
N GLN A 57 4.78 -15.49 4.50
CA GLN A 57 4.74 -15.79 5.93
C GLN A 57 3.43 -16.47 6.37
N GLY A 58 2.42 -16.57 5.49
CA GLY A 58 1.15 -17.24 5.76
C GLY A 58 0.07 -16.36 6.37
N TYR A 59 0.21 -15.02 6.29
CA TYR A 59 -0.85 -14.11 6.72
C TYR A 59 -2.04 -14.13 5.74
N PRO A 60 -3.29 -13.98 6.23
CA PRO A 60 -4.46 -13.91 5.36
C PRO A 60 -4.49 -12.59 4.59
N ASP A 61 -5.12 -12.58 3.42
CA ASP A 61 -5.23 -11.42 2.51
C ASP A 61 -5.69 -10.14 3.23
N GLU A 62 -6.66 -10.24 4.14
CA GLU A 62 -7.17 -9.13 4.94
C GLU A 62 -6.08 -8.47 5.78
N MET A 63 -5.18 -9.25 6.38
CA MET A 63 -4.04 -8.72 7.14
C MET A 63 -2.90 -8.28 6.24
N VAL A 64 -2.63 -9.01 5.16
CA VAL A 64 -1.55 -8.69 4.21
C VAL A 64 -1.72 -7.26 3.69
N PHE A 65 -2.95 -6.83 3.43
CA PHE A 65 -3.24 -5.45 3.06
C PHE A 65 -2.69 -4.42 4.05
N ASP A 66 -3.03 -4.54 5.34
CA ASP A 66 -2.57 -3.61 6.37
C ASP A 66 -1.05 -3.71 6.58
N LEU A 67 -0.49 -4.91 6.45
CA LEU A 67 0.94 -5.16 6.62
C LEU A 67 1.78 -4.57 5.49
N ILE A 68 1.26 -4.51 4.26
CA ILE A 68 1.88 -3.77 3.15
C ILE A 68 1.97 -2.29 3.51
N ILE A 69 0.87 -1.69 4.00
CA ILE A 69 0.83 -0.27 4.35
C ILE A 69 1.78 0.03 5.52
N LEU A 70 1.78 -0.83 6.54
CA LEU A 70 2.67 -0.71 7.68
C LEU A 70 4.15 -0.83 7.27
N SER A 71 4.46 -1.77 6.37
CA SER A 71 5.81 -2.00 5.85
C SER A 71 6.29 -0.85 4.97
N ARG A 72 5.40 -0.21 4.21
CA ARG A 72 5.72 1.01 3.49
C ARG A 72 6.18 2.15 4.42
N GLN A 73 5.54 2.29 5.59
CA GLN A 73 5.92 3.33 6.56
C GLN A 73 7.19 2.98 7.34
N ARG A 74 7.38 1.71 7.71
CA ARG A 74 8.36 1.32 8.74
C ARG A 74 9.44 0.35 8.26
N GLY A 75 9.23 -0.28 7.10
CA GLY A 75 9.93 -1.47 6.65
C GLY A 75 9.41 -2.75 7.31
N ILE A 76 9.64 -3.88 6.65
CA ILE A 76 9.24 -5.21 7.13
C ILE A 76 9.78 -5.50 8.54
N GLU A 77 11.05 -5.23 8.81
CA GLU A 77 11.67 -5.58 10.10
C GLU A 77 11.03 -4.85 11.28
N ASN A 78 10.78 -3.54 11.15
CA ASN A 78 10.10 -2.79 12.21
C ASN A 78 8.61 -3.17 12.33
N SER A 79 7.99 -3.58 11.23
CA SER A 79 6.61 -4.10 11.24
C SER A 79 6.51 -5.41 12.03
N LYS A 80 7.49 -6.31 11.88
CA LYS A 80 7.59 -7.54 12.70
C LYS A 80 7.73 -7.23 14.18
N ILE A 81 8.61 -6.28 14.52
CA ILE A 81 8.82 -5.87 15.92
C ILE A 81 7.50 -5.38 16.51
N LEU A 82 6.79 -4.50 15.79
CA LEU A 82 5.49 -4.00 16.25
C LEU A 82 4.49 -5.15 16.47
N LEU A 83 4.33 -6.06 15.49
CA LEU A 83 3.43 -7.20 15.61
C LEU A 83 3.72 -8.07 16.84
N ASN A 84 5.01 -8.28 17.15
CA ASN A 84 5.42 -9.08 18.30
C ASN A 84 5.21 -8.34 19.63
N ASP A 85 5.42 -7.03 19.66
CA ASP A 85 5.39 -6.24 20.90
C ASP A 85 3.98 -5.80 21.30
N SER A 86 3.15 -5.38 20.33
CA SER A 86 1.80 -4.86 20.59
C SER A 86 0.68 -5.84 20.23
N GLY A 87 0.95 -6.83 19.36
CA GLY A 87 -0.07 -7.70 18.79
C GLY A 87 -1.10 -6.99 17.89
N SER A 88 -0.96 -5.68 17.66
CA SER A 88 -1.92 -4.88 16.91
C SER A 88 -1.29 -3.64 16.29
N TYR A 89 -1.63 -3.40 15.03
CA TYR A 89 -1.36 -2.19 14.26
C TYR A 89 -2.65 -1.40 14.00
N GLU A 90 -3.78 -1.80 14.59
CA GLU A 90 -5.11 -1.22 14.33
C GLU A 90 -5.17 0.28 14.64
N ASN A 91 -4.33 0.79 15.54
CA ASN A 91 -4.28 2.21 15.89
C ASN A 91 -3.15 2.98 15.20
N ASP A 92 -2.50 2.38 14.19
CA ASP A 92 -1.47 3.07 13.43
C ASP A 92 -2.08 4.18 12.56
N ASP A 93 -1.69 5.43 12.80
CA ASP A 93 -2.24 6.60 12.13
C ASP A 93 -2.05 6.56 10.60
N TYR A 94 -0.94 5.99 10.11
CA TYR A 94 -0.71 5.88 8.67
C TYR A 94 -1.58 4.80 8.04
N VAL A 95 -1.64 3.62 8.66
CA VAL A 95 -2.52 2.53 8.22
C VAL A 95 -3.98 3.00 8.17
N GLN A 96 -4.45 3.67 9.23
CA GLN A 96 -5.82 4.19 9.30
C GLN A 96 -6.12 5.23 8.20
N LYS A 97 -5.19 6.15 7.92
CA LYS A 97 -5.36 7.15 6.87
C LYS A 97 -5.43 6.52 5.48
N VAL A 98 -4.53 5.59 5.17
CA VAL A 98 -4.51 4.93 3.86
C VAL A 98 -5.76 4.06 3.68
N ALA A 99 -6.17 3.30 4.71
CA ALA A 99 -7.37 2.47 4.66
C ALA A 99 -8.64 3.32 4.45
N ALA A 100 -8.76 4.45 5.15
CA ALA A 100 -9.88 5.38 4.98
C ALA A 100 -9.93 5.98 3.57
N TYR A 101 -8.79 6.45 3.05
CA TYR A 101 -8.73 6.97 1.68
C TYR A 101 -9.06 5.92 0.63
N LYS A 102 -8.56 4.69 0.80
CA LYS A 102 -8.92 3.60 -0.11
C LYS A 102 -10.41 3.32 -0.07
N TYR A 103 -11.00 3.24 1.12
CA TYR A 103 -12.44 3.03 1.27
C TYR A 103 -13.25 4.10 0.52
N ASP A 104 -12.87 5.37 0.67
CA ASP A 104 -13.53 6.47 -0.04
C ASP A 104 -13.41 6.32 -1.57
N LEU A 105 -12.26 5.85 -2.08
CA LEU A 105 -12.06 5.58 -3.51
C LEU A 105 -12.90 4.40 -4.01
N ASP A 106 -13.02 3.33 -3.23
CA ASP A 106 -13.84 2.15 -3.57
C ASP A 106 -15.32 2.53 -3.72
N GLN A 107 -15.82 3.52 -2.96
CA GLN A 107 -17.21 3.98 -3.03
C GLN A 107 -17.52 4.84 -4.28
N LEU A 108 -16.50 5.31 -4.99
CA LEU A 108 -16.65 6.19 -6.16
C LEU A 108 -16.69 5.42 -7.49
N GLN A 109 -16.54 4.10 -7.46
CA GLN A 109 -16.51 3.20 -8.62
C GLN A 109 -17.84 2.47 -8.82
#